data_AF-A0A5J5IW00-F1
#
_entry.id   AF-A0A5J5IW00-F1
#
_cell.length_a   1.000
_cell.length_b   1.000
_cell.length_c   1.000
_cell.angle_alpha   90.00
_cell.angle_beta   90.00
_cell.angle_gamma   90.00
#
_symmetry.space_group_name_H-M   'P 1'
#
loop_
_entity.id
_entity.type
_entity.pdbx_description
1 polymer ?
#
loop_
_entity_poly.entity_id
_entity_poly.type
_entity_poly.pdbx_seq_one_letter_code
_entity_poly.pdbx_strand_id
1 'polypeptide(L)'
;MEPAAGGMRPGLAAALAVVGFGALAICGLGVLSLVSGSDVIAVRGLTPIPGAAAFAAAVIGLAATLAATLRRPHPSYAIAAVAAVVTLLAHLSTLGVAAVVVGVDPARALAAIGAFAVSWFAVVLGGSAAVAGWTAVALVRTRARPPHWGWEDDEDH
;
A
#
# COMPACT_ATOMS: atom_id res chain seq x y z
N MET A 1 -5.02 18.48 -35.05
CA MET A 1 -5.03 17.21 -34.29
C MET A 1 -4.57 17.58 -32.89
N GLU A 2 -5.51 17.91 -32.01
CA GLU A 2 -5.19 18.29 -30.63
C GLU A 2 -4.53 17.11 -29.91
N PRO A 3 -3.44 17.33 -29.16
CA PRO A 3 -2.85 16.27 -28.36
C PRO A 3 -3.89 15.86 -27.31
N ALA A 4 -4.33 14.61 -27.37
CA ALA A 4 -5.26 14.06 -26.39
C ALA A 4 -4.66 14.22 -24.99
N ALA A 5 -5.19 15.17 -24.21
CA ALA A 5 -4.80 15.39 -22.83
C ALA A 5 -5.14 14.12 -22.02
N GLY A 6 -4.12 13.28 -21.83
CA GLY A 6 -4.22 11.97 -21.20
C GLY A 6 -4.27 12.04 -19.68
N GLY A 7 -4.81 11.00 -19.04
CA GLY A 7 -4.81 10.85 -17.58
C GLY A 7 -3.41 10.94 -16.97
N MET A 8 -3.34 10.97 -15.62
CA MET A 8 -2.09 11.22 -14.91
C MET A 8 -0.98 10.25 -15.36
N ARG A 9 0.26 10.76 -15.49
CA ARG A 9 1.43 9.94 -15.83
C ARG A 9 1.52 8.75 -14.84
N PRO A 10 1.64 7.49 -15.32
CA PRO A 10 1.63 6.30 -14.47
C PRO A 10 2.61 6.33 -13.28
N GLY A 11 3.79 6.93 -13.48
CA GLY A 11 4.79 7.08 -12.42
C GLY A 11 4.34 8.00 -11.28
N LEU A 12 3.65 9.10 -11.58
CA LEU A 12 3.15 10.03 -10.56
C LEU A 12 1.98 9.42 -9.78
N ALA A 13 1.07 8.74 -10.49
CA ALA A 13 -0.03 8.01 -9.87
C ALA A 13 0.47 6.92 -8.91
N ALA A 14 1.52 6.18 -9.30
CA ALA A 14 2.15 5.19 -8.43
C ALA A 14 2.79 5.84 -7.19
N ALA A 15 3.51 6.96 -7.34
CA ALA A 15 4.12 7.66 -6.21
C ALA A 15 3.07 8.15 -5.21
N LEU A 16 1.99 8.81 -5.69
CA LEU A 16 0.89 9.26 -4.84
C LEU A 16 0.20 8.10 -4.12
N ALA A 17 -0.03 6.99 -4.82
CA ALA A 17 -0.64 5.81 -4.23
C ALA A 17 0.26 5.16 -3.16
N VAL A 18 1.57 5.11 -3.38
CA VAL A 18 2.53 4.57 -2.39
C VAL A 18 2.58 5.45 -1.14
N VAL A 19 2.62 6.78 -1.30
CA VAL A 19 2.58 7.72 -0.17
C VAL A 19 1.24 7.61 0.57
N GLY A 20 0.13 7.57 -0.16
CA GLY A 20 -1.21 7.38 0.40
C GLY A 20 -1.36 6.05 1.14
N PHE A 21 -0.80 4.97 0.60
CA PHE A 21 -0.73 3.68 1.29
C PHE A 21 0.03 3.78 2.61
N GLY A 22 1.21 4.39 2.61
CA GLY A 22 2.00 4.60 3.82
C GLY A 22 1.21 5.36 4.88
N ALA A 23 0.57 6.47 4.50
CA ALA A 23 -0.26 7.27 5.39
C ALA A 23 -1.48 6.50 5.93
N LEU A 24 -2.23 5.83 5.06
CA LEU A 24 -3.42 5.04 5.43
C LEU A 24 -3.05 3.86 6.34
N ALA A 25 -1.97 3.15 6.01
CA ALA A 25 -1.52 2.02 6.81
C ALA A 25 -1.02 2.49 8.18
N ILE A 26 -0.16 3.51 8.26
CA ILE A 26 0.34 4.01 9.56
C ILE A 26 -0.81 4.53 10.42
N CYS A 27 -1.71 5.33 9.84
CA CYS A 27 -2.87 5.88 10.55
C CYS A 27 -3.82 4.77 10.99
N GLY A 28 -4.20 3.86 10.08
CA GLY A 28 -5.13 2.77 10.36
C GLY A 28 -4.58 1.78 11.40
N LEU A 29 -3.31 1.40 11.29
CA LEU A 29 -2.64 0.55 12.27
C LEU A 29 -2.55 1.25 13.63
N GLY A 30 -2.24 2.55 13.66
CA GLY A 30 -2.19 3.35 14.89
C GLY A 30 -3.54 3.47 15.58
N VAL A 31 -4.59 3.82 14.85
CA VAL A 31 -5.97 3.89 15.38
C VAL A 31 -6.41 2.52 15.88
N LEU A 32 -6.16 1.45 15.12
CA LEU A 32 -6.49 0.10 15.53
C LEU A 32 -5.73 -0.30 16.80
N SER A 33 -4.47 0.11 16.95
CA SER A 33 -3.67 -0.12 18.17
C SER A 33 -4.29 0.56 19.39
N LEU A 34 -4.70 1.83 19.25
CA LEU A 34 -5.35 2.59 20.33
C LEU A 34 -6.68 1.95 20.76
N VAL A 35 -7.48 1.50 19.79
CA VAL A 35 -8.78 0.88 20.06
C VAL A 35 -8.64 -0.53 20.64
N SER A 36 -7.70 -1.32 20.15
CA SER A 36 -7.49 -2.71 20.60
C SER A 36 -6.65 -2.83 21.88
N GLY A 37 -6.03 -1.74 22.33
CA GLY A 37 -5.07 -1.75 23.45
C GLY A 37 -3.87 -2.68 23.21
N SER A 38 -3.64 -3.06 21.95
CA SER A 38 -2.61 -4.02 21.53
C SER A 38 -1.56 -3.29 20.70
N ASP A 39 -0.28 -3.55 20.97
CA ASP A 39 0.79 -2.99 20.15
C ASP A 39 0.73 -3.57 18.73
N VAL A 40 0.86 -2.69 17.73
CA VAL A 40 1.02 -3.08 16.30
C VAL A 40 2.20 -4.04 16.12
N ILE A 41 3.17 -4.00 17.03
CA ILE A 41 4.36 -4.86 17.08
C ILE A 41 4.37 -5.63 18.41
N ALA A 42 3.24 -6.23 18.80
CA ALA A 42 3.18 -7.09 19.98
C ALA A 42 3.74 -8.49 19.68
N VAL A 43 5.04 -8.60 19.39
CA VAL A 43 5.76 -9.86 19.65
C VAL A 43 6.71 -9.63 20.80
N ARG A 44 6.34 -10.10 22.00
CA ARG A 44 7.24 -10.13 23.16
C ARG A 44 8.51 -10.91 22.76
N GLY A 45 9.60 -10.18 22.55
CA GLY A 45 10.94 -10.74 22.28
C GLY A 45 11.53 -10.46 20.90
N LEU A 46 10.81 -9.82 19.97
CA LEU A 46 11.42 -9.35 18.70
C LEU A 46 11.71 -7.85 18.78
N THR A 47 12.93 -7.48 18.41
CA THR A 47 13.35 -6.09 18.30
C THR A 47 12.47 -5.33 17.28
N PRO A 48 12.39 -3.99 17.33
CA PRO A 48 11.58 -3.19 16.38
C PRO A 48 11.91 -3.38 14.89
N ILE A 49 13.08 -4.00 14.60
CA ILE A 49 13.67 -4.13 13.27
C ILE A 49 12.81 -4.99 12.32
N PRO A 50 12.40 -6.22 12.68
CA PRO A 50 11.56 -7.07 11.84
C PRO A 50 10.26 -6.43 11.33
N GLY A 51 9.55 -5.69 12.19
CA GLY A 51 8.28 -5.04 11.82
C GLY A 51 8.49 -3.95 10.78
N ALA A 52 9.50 -3.09 10.98
CA ALA A 52 9.87 -2.06 10.02
C ALA A 52 10.33 -2.65 8.68
N ALA A 53 11.13 -3.72 8.72
CA ALA A 53 11.56 -4.43 7.51
C ALA A 53 10.38 -5.02 6.73
N ALA A 54 9.44 -5.67 7.42
CA ALA A 54 8.23 -6.23 6.80
C ALA A 54 7.33 -5.15 6.21
N PHE A 55 7.20 -4.00 6.87
CA PHE A 55 6.45 -2.86 6.32
C PHE A 55 7.14 -2.26 5.08
N ALA A 56 8.46 -2.09 5.12
CA ALA A 56 9.23 -1.62 3.97
C ALA A 56 9.09 -2.58 2.78
N ALA A 57 9.14 -3.90 3.01
CA ALA A 57 8.90 -4.89 1.98
C ALA A 57 7.48 -4.81 1.40
N ALA A 58 6.46 -4.55 2.24
CA ALA A 58 5.09 -4.34 1.81
C ALA A 58 4.95 -3.12 0.88
N VAL A 59 5.61 -2.01 1.22
CA VAL A 59 5.70 -0.79 0.40
C VAL A 59 6.37 -1.08 -0.94
N ILE A 60 7.51 -1.79 -0.94
CA ILE A 60 8.22 -2.18 -2.15
C ILE A 60 7.36 -3.08 -3.04
N GLY A 61 6.68 -4.07 -2.45
CA GLY A 61 5.77 -4.97 -3.16
C GLY A 61 4.62 -4.23 -3.83
N LEU A 62 4.02 -3.25 -3.14
CA LEU A 62 3.01 -2.37 -3.72
C LEU A 62 3.58 -1.55 -4.88
N ALA A 63 4.70 -0.87 -4.66
CA ALA A 63 5.34 -0.02 -5.66
C ALA A 63 5.71 -0.81 -6.92
N ALA A 64 6.29 -2.00 -6.76
CA ALA A 64 6.64 -2.89 -7.87
C ALA A 64 5.39 -3.35 -8.64
N THR A 65 4.32 -3.71 -7.93
CA THR A 65 3.04 -4.11 -8.55
C THR A 65 2.46 -2.97 -9.39
N LEU A 66 2.40 -1.76 -8.84
CA LEU A 66 1.89 -0.59 -9.55
C LEU A 66 2.79 -0.21 -10.73
N ALA A 67 4.11 -0.22 -10.55
CA ALA A 67 5.07 0.07 -11.61
C ALA A 67 4.97 -0.91 -12.78
N ALA A 68 4.69 -2.19 -12.53
CA ALA A 68 4.53 -3.21 -13.56
C ALA A 68 3.16 -3.14 -14.26
N THR A 69 2.10 -2.85 -13.51
CA THR A 69 0.72 -2.97 -14.00
C THR A 69 0.18 -1.69 -14.62
N LEU A 70 0.54 -0.51 -14.11
CA LEU A 70 0.08 0.79 -14.63
C LEU A 70 0.73 1.17 -15.97
N ARG A 71 1.80 0.48 -16.37
CA ARG A 71 2.42 0.63 -17.70
C ARG A 71 1.59 -0.01 -18.82
N ARG A 72 0.57 -0.79 -18.50
CA ARG A 72 -0.30 -1.44 -19.50
C ARG A 72 -1.27 -0.44 -20.13
N PRO A 73 -1.67 -0.62 -21.42
CA PRO A 73 -2.55 0.33 -22.13
C PRO A 73 -3.92 0.53 -21.46
N HIS A 74 -4.46 -0.52 -20.84
CA HIS A 74 -5.73 -0.48 -20.13
C HIS A 74 -5.60 -1.15 -18.74
N PRO A 75 -5.12 -0.44 -17.72
CA PRO A 75 -5.01 -0.98 -16.37
C PRO A 75 -6.42 -1.32 -15.84
N SER A 76 -6.59 -2.53 -15.30
CA SER A 76 -7.87 -3.01 -14.74
C SER A 76 -7.95 -2.70 -13.25
N TYR A 77 -9.16 -2.47 -12.71
CA TYR A 77 -9.36 -2.35 -11.27
C TYR A 77 -9.02 -3.63 -10.50
N ALA A 78 -8.91 -4.79 -11.17
CA ALA A 78 -8.38 -6.01 -10.59
C ALA A 78 -6.94 -5.85 -10.04
N ILE A 79 -6.19 -4.86 -10.54
CA ILE A 79 -4.86 -4.51 -10.01
C ILE A 79 -4.93 -4.15 -8.53
N ALA A 80 -6.01 -3.55 -8.03
CA ALA A 80 -6.17 -3.22 -6.62
C ALA A 80 -6.16 -4.48 -5.73
N ALA A 81 -6.87 -5.53 -6.15
CA ALA A 81 -6.87 -6.80 -5.44
C ALA A 81 -5.51 -7.49 -5.49
N VAL A 82 -4.87 -7.49 -6.67
CA VAL A 82 -3.52 -8.06 -6.82
C VAL A 82 -2.50 -7.31 -5.97
N ALA A 83 -2.56 -5.98 -5.95
CA ALA A 83 -1.71 -5.13 -5.12
C ALA A 83 -1.89 -5.46 -3.63
N ALA A 84 -3.13 -5.57 -3.15
CA ALA A 84 -3.39 -5.95 -1.76
C ALA A 84 -2.81 -7.32 -1.40
N VAL A 85 -2.99 -8.32 -2.27
CA VAL A 85 -2.44 -9.67 -2.07
C VAL A 85 -0.91 -9.64 -2.07
N VAL A 86 -0.28 -8.98 -3.04
CA VAL A 86 1.19 -8.89 -3.13
C VAL A 86 1.76 -8.15 -1.91
N THR A 87 1.14 -7.06 -1.47
CA THR A 87 1.56 -6.31 -0.28
C THR A 87 1.49 -7.19 0.97
N LEU A 88 0.40 -7.94 1.16
CA LEU A 88 0.26 -8.87 2.28
C LEU A 88 1.31 -9.99 2.23
N LEU A 89 1.49 -10.61 1.07
CA LEU A 89 2.48 -11.68 0.89
C LEU A 89 3.92 -11.17 1.12
N ALA A 90 4.25 -9.97 0.63
CA ALA A 90 5.55 -9.34 0.86
C ALA A 90 5.80 -9.08 2.35
N HIS A 91 4.76 -8.64 3.08
CA HIS A 91 4.84 -8.45 4.52
C HIS A 91 5.06 -9.78 5.27
N LEU A 92 4.20 -10.77 5.02
CA LEU A 92 4.25 -12.08 5.68
C LEU A 92 5.55 -12.85 5.39
N SER A 93 5.99 -12.85 4.13
CA SER A 93 7.24 -13.51 3.72
C SER A 93 8.46 -12.86 4.38
N THR A 94 8.50 -11.53 4.45
CA THR A 94 9.59 -10.81 5.11
C THR A 94 9.61 -11.08 6.61
N LEU A 95 8.44 -11.15 7.25
CA LEU A 95 8.32 -11.49 8.66
C LEU A 95 8.80 -12.92 8.93
N GLY A 96 8.48 -13.87 8.04
CA GLY A 96 9.00 -15.24 8.12
C GLY A 96 10.51 -15.34 7.93
N VAL A 97 11.06 -14.64 6.94
CA VAL A 97 12.52 -14.57 6.73
C VAL A 97 13.22 -13.95 7.94
N ALA A 98 12.68 -12.84 8.47
CA ALA A 98 13.24 -12.19 9.65
C ALA A 98 13.20 -13.12 10.88
N ALA A 99 12.12 -13.88 11.08
CA ALA A 99 12.02 -14.85 12.17
C ALA A 99 13.08 -15.96 12.06
N VAL A 100 13.33 -16.48 10.85
CA VAL A 100 14.39 -17.47 10.60
C VAL A 100 15.77 -16.88 10.88
N VAL A 101 16.04 -15.65 10.42
CA VAL A 101 17.32 -14.96 10.64
C VAL A 101 17.60 -14.72 12.12
N VAL A 102 16.57 -14.43 12.91
CA VAL A 102 16.67 -14.24 14.37
C VAL A 102 16.79 -15.59 15.13
N GLY A 103 16.63 -16.72 14.43
CA GLY A 103 16.72 -18.05 15.04
C GLY A 103 15.46 -18.45 15.82
N VAL A 104 14.31 -17.87 15.49
CA VAL A 104 13.02 -18.27 16.08
C VAL A 104 12.63 -19.67 15.61
N ASP A 105 12.08 -20.47 16.52
CA ASP A 105 11.54 -21.79 16.20
C ASP A 105 10.55 -21.71 15.02
N PRO A 106 10.69 -22.54 13.96
CA PRO A 106 9.88 -22.46 12.76
C PRO A 106 8.37 -22.61 13.01
N ALA A 107 7.98 -23.45 13.97
CA ALA A 107 6.57 -23.64 14.31
C ALA A 107 5.99 -22.39 14.98
N ARG A 108 6.78 -21.72 15.83
CA ARG A 108 6.39 -20.42 16.43
C ARG A 108 6.32 -19.32 15.39
N ALA A 109 7.28 -19.27 14.46
CA ALA A 109 7.28 -18.31 13.37
C ALA A 109 6.03 -18.48 12.48
N LEU A 110 5.70 -19.71 12.09
CA LEU A 110 4.52 -19.99 11.29
C LEU A 110 3.22 -19.66 12.03
N ALA A 111 3.14 -19.97 13.32
CA ALA A 111 1.99 -19.61 14.16
C ALA A 111 1.82 -18.09 14.25
N ALA A 112 2.90 -17.33 14.39
CA ALA A 112 2.85 -15.86 14.43
C ALA A 112 2.40 -15.26 13.09
N ILE A 113 2.94 -15.76 11.97
CA ILE A 113 2.53 -15.35 10.61
C ILE A 113 1.05 -15.65 10.39
N GLY A 114 0.59 -16.85 10.78
CA GLY A 114 -0.81 -17.26 10.67
C GLY A 114 -1.74 -16.41 11.52
N ALA A 115 -1.36 -16.13 12.77
CA ALA A 115 -2.12 -15.26 13.66
C ALA A 115 -2.25 -13.84 13.09
N PHE A 116 -1.17 -13.29 12.52
CA PHE A 116 -1.23 -11.99 11.85
C PHE A 116 -2.14 -12.02 10.62
N ALA A 117 -2.04 -13.06 9.79
CA ALA A 117 -2.82 -13.16 8.56
C ALA A 117 -4.34 -13.14 8.78
N VAL A 118 -4.80 -13.64 9.94
CA VAL A 118 -6.23 -13.65 10.33
C VAL A 118 -6.60 -12.42 11.18
N SER A 119 -5.63 -11.57 11.51
CA SER A 119 -5.84 -10.40 12.37
C SER A 119 -6.50 -9.23 11.64
N TRP A 120 -7.10 -8.33 12.42
CA TRP A 120 -7.61 -7.05 11.91
C TRP A 120 -6.50 -6.16 11.33
N PHE A 121 -5.24 -6.32 11.78
CA PHE A 121 -4.10 -5.59 11.23
C PHE A 121 -3.81 -5.98 9.78
N ALA A 122 -3.96 -7.27 9.42
CA ALA A 122 -3.86 -7.71 8.03
C ALA A 122 -5.00 -7.12 7.17
N VAL A 123 -6.22 -7.02 7.73
CA VAL A 123 -7.35 -6.38 7.05
C VAL A 123 -7.07 -4.90 6.78
N VAL A 124 -6.54 -4.16 7.75
CA VAL A 124 -6.18 -2.75 7.59
C VAL A 124 -5.06 -2.57 6.56
N LEU A 125 -4.02 -3.40 6.61
CA LEU A 125 -2.90 -3.33 5.67
C LEU A 125 -3.34 -3.66 4.24
N GLY A 126 -4.08 -4.76 4.07
CA GLY A 126 -4.63 -5.17 2.78
C GLY A 126 -5.65 -4.17 2.23
N GLY A 127 -6.53 -3.64 3.09
CA GLY A 127 -7.51 -2.62 2.73
C GLY A 127 -6.85 -1.32 2.27
N SER A 128 -5.81 -0.88 2.98
CA SER A 128 -5.02 0.31 2.60
C SER A 128 -4.36 0.12 1.24
N ALA A 129 -3.78 -1.06 0.99
CA ALA A 129 -3.17 -1.39 -0.30
C ALA A 129 -4.20 -1.47 -1.44
N ALA A 130 -5.39 -2.02 -1.17
CA ALA A 130 -6.48 -2.06 -2.12
C ALA A 130 -6.97 -0.65 -2.48
N VAL A 131 -7.16 0.22 -1.49
CA VAL A 131 -7.55 1.63 -1.71
C VAL A 131 -6.49 2.36 -2.51
N ALA A 132 -5.20 2.22 -2.15
CA ALA A 132 -4.10 2.83 -2.89
C ALA A 132 -3.99 2.31 -4.34
N GLY A 133 -4.15 1.01 -4.55
CA GLY A 133 -4.13 0.43 -5.90
C GLY A 133 -5.32 0.89 -6.73
N TRP A 134 -6.50 1.00 -6.14
CA TRP A 134 -7.70 1.51 -6.79
C TRP A 134 -7.55 2.98 -7.18
N THR A 135 -7.07 3.84 -6.26
CA THR A 135 -6.85 5.26 -6.55
C THR A 135 -5.79 5.46 -7.62
N ALA A 136 -4.71 4.66 -7.64
CA ALA A 136 -3.71 4.70 -8.70
C ALA A 136 -4.33 4.43 -10.09
N VAL A 137 -5.16 3.38 -10.20
CA VAL A 137 -5.86 3.05 -11.45
C VAL A 137 -6.87 4.14 -11.82
N ALA A 138 -7.59 4.68 -10.85
CA ALA A 138 -8.52 5.79 -11.05
C ALA A 138 -7.77 7.01 -11.63
N LEU A 139 -6.68 7.46 -11.02
CA LEU A 139 -5.89 8.62 -11.46
C LEU A 139 -5.36 8.48 -12.90
N VAL A 140 -4.95 7.27 -13.31
CA VAL A 140 -4.49 7.01 -14.68
C VAL A 140 -5.66 6.98 -15.66
N ARG A 141 -6.84 6.50 -15.25
CA ARG A 141 -8.03 6.40 -16.10
C ARG A 141 -8.84 7.68 -16.20
N THR A 142 -8.94 8.45 -15.12
CA THR A 142 -9.81 9.63 -15.04
C THR A 142 -9.17 10.80 -15.75
N ARG A 143 -9.86 11.31 -16.76
CA ARG A 143 -9.54 12.55 -17.46
C ARG A 143 -10.10 13.72 -16.66
N ALA A 144 -9.49 14.00 -15.50
CA ALA A 144 -9.83 15.21 -14.77
C ALA A 144 -9.44 16.40 -15.64
N ARG A 145 -10.39 17.32 -15.87
CA ARG A 145 -10.05 18.61 -16.47
C ARG A 145 -9.02 19.29 -15.58
N PRO A 146 -8.05 20.05 -16.15
CA PRO A 146 -7.18 20.89 -15.35
C PRO A 146 -8.03 21.66 -14.33
N PRO A 147 -7.62 21.70 -13.04
CA PRO A 147 -8.32 22.54 -12.07
C PRO A 147 -8.25 23.96 -12.58
N HIS A 148 -9.41 24.53 -12.92
CA HIS A 148 -9.54 25.94 -13.27
C HIS A 148 -9.99 26.66 -12.01
N TRP A 149 -9.33 27.76 -11.69
CA TRP A 149 -9.69 28.58 -10.55
C TRP A 149 -10.38 29.84 -11.04
N GLY A 150 -11.47 30.23 -10.39
CA GLY A 150 -12.31 31.35 -10.87
C GLY A 150 -11.62 32.71 -10.94
N TRP A 151 -10.41 32.85 -10.40
CA TRP A 151 -9.58 34.05 -10.54
C TRP A 151 -8.68 34.04 -11.78
N GLU A 152 -8.60 32.93 -12.53
CA GLU A 152 -7.83 32.82 -13.78
C GLU A 152 -8.56 33.48 -14.96
N ASP A 153 -9.86 33.75 -14.81
CA ASP A 153 -10.69 34.44 -15.81
C ASP A 153 -10.63 35.98 -15.69
N ASP A 154 -9.98 36.51 -14.65
CA ASP A 154 -9.93 37.96 -14.34
C ASP A 154 -8.86 38.72 -15.15
N GLU A 155 -7.98 38.04 -15.90
CA GLU A 155 -6.88 38.68 -16.66
C GLU A 155 -7.29 39.14 -18.08
N ASP A 156 -8.49 38.81 -18.55
CA ASP A 156 -8.97 39.11 -19.91
C ASP A 156 -9.98 40.29 -19.99
N HIS A 157 -10.07 41.13 -18.96
CA HIS A 157 -11.00 42.28 -18.90
C HIS A 157 -10.35 43.67 -18.93
#